data_AF-A0A0A0M9Q8-F1
#
_entry.id   AF-A0A0A0M9Q8-F1
#
_cell.length_a   1.000
_cell.length_b   1.000
_cell.length_c   1.000
_cell.angle_alpha   90.00
_cell.angle_beta   90.00
_cell.angle_gamma   90.00
#
_symmetry.space_group_name_H-M   'P 1'
#
loop_
_entity.id
_entity.type
_entity.pdbx_description
1 polymer ?
#
loop_
_entity_poly.entity_id
_entity_poly.type
_entity_poly.pdbx_seq_one_letter_code
_entity_poly.pdbx_strand_id
1 'polypeptide(L)'
;MAEANGRAVLLVQRFDRNAGERLHYLSLHALLSVERMSPADVVAPTGLVSYFGAASLYRRIGVSDAGRRMFERMLFNVLIGNTDDHARNHGLLLHAGSWDMSPAFDLVAEGKPVHAIGIGLKGRESSLENAFSALASYDLDEDVARRSLESIQEVLHRAPGILAGAGLAEGEVDLALGRMFRTI
;
A
#
# COMPACT_ATOMS: atom_id res chain seq x y z
N MET A 1 -1.51 18.90 16.69
CA MET A 1 -2.70 18.31 16.03
C MET A 1 -3.63 19.42 15.58
N ALA A 2 -4.29 19.28 14.44
CA ALA A 2 -5.34 20.22 14.05
C ALA A 2 -6.64 19.87 14.78
N GLU A 3 -7.43 20.88 15.12
CA GLU A 3 -8.71 20.73 15.81
C GLU A 3 -9.79 21.48 15.04
N ALA A 4 -10.97 20.88 14.94
CA ALA A 4 -12.17 21.53 14.43
C ALA A 4 -13.37 21.19 15.32
N ASN A 5 -14.02 22.22 15.87
CA ASN A 5 -15.19 22.08 16.75
C ASN A 5 -14.98 21.10 17.92
N GLY A 6 -13.83 21.18 18.62
CA GLY A 6 -13.55 20.30 19.77
C GLY A 6 -13.12 18.88 19.39
N ARG A 7 -12.84 18.60 18.12
CA ARG A 7 -12.42 17.27 17.63
C ARG A 7 -11.06 17.33 16.97
N ALA A 8 -10.20 16.37 17.30
CA ALA A 8 -8.96 16.15 16.59
C ALA A 8 -9.23 15.76 15.13
N VAL A 9 -8.50 16.37 14.20
CA VAL A 9 -8.59 16.08 12.77
C VAL A 9 -7.20 15.87 12.17
N LEU A 10 -7.12 14.95 11.21
CA LEU A 10 -5.92 14.73 10.40
C LEU A 10 -6.03 15.55 9.11
N LEU A 11 -5.06 16.43 8.88
CA LEU A 11 -4.94 17.18 7.64
C LEU A 11 -3.85 16.55 6.78
N VAL A 12 -4.22 16.06 5.60
CA VAL A 12 -3.30 15.45 4.64
C VAL A 12 -3.16 16.36 3.42
N GLN A 13 -1.91 16.68 3.06
CA GLN A 13 -1.63 17.42 1.84
C GLN A 13 -1.98 16.56 0.62
N ARG A 14 -2.75 17.13 -0.32
CA ARG A 14 -3.13 16.44 -1.56
C ARG A 14 -1.94 16.30 -2.50
N PHE A 15 -1.66 15.07 -2.93
CA PHE A 15 -0.60 14.77 -3.91
C PHE A 15 -1.02 15.01 -5.37
N ASP A 16 -2.31 15.13 -5.66
CA ASP A 16 -2.84 15.42 -7.00
C ASP A 16 -2.91 16.93 -7.28
N ARG A 17 -2.09 17.71 -6.56
CA ARG A 17 -1.97 19.16 -6.71
C ARG A 17 -0.51 19.54 -6.86
N ASN A 18 -0.18 20.30 -7.90
CA ASN A 18 1.16 20.82 -8.12
C ASN A 18 1.08 22.32 -8.45
N ALA A 19 1.68 23.18 -7.63
CA ALA A 19 1.66 24.63 -7.80
C ALA A 19 0.27 25.25 -8.06
N GLY A 20 -0.80 24.67 -7.47
CA GLY A 20 -2.19 25.10 -7.66
C GLY A 20 -2.92 24.40 -8.82
N GLU A 21 -2.20 23.72 -9.71
CA GLU A 21 -2.78 22.91 -10.79
C GLU A 21 -3.21 21.53 -10.29
N ARG A 22 -4.19 20.93 -10.99
CA ARG A 22 -4.66 19.57 -10.70
C ARG A 22 -3.94 18.58 -11.60
N LEU A 23 -3.36 17.55 -11.01
CA LEU A 23 -2.89 16.38 -11.74
C LEU A 23 -4.06 15.41 -11.92
N HIS A 24 -4.15 14.75 -13.08
CA HIS A 24 -5.16 13.72 -13.28
C HIS A 24 -4.78 12.49 -12.45
N TYR A 25 -5.73 12.00 -11.65
CA TYR A 25 -5.59 10.80 -10.83
C TYR A 25 -6.52 9.71 -11.34
N LEU A 26 -6.00 8.50 -11.46
CA LEU A 26 -6.75 7.31 -11.86
C LEU A 26 -6.49 6.19 -10.84
N SER A 27 -7.51 5.80 -10.08
CA SER A 27 -7.39 4.68 -9.15
C SER A 27 -7.35 3.33 -9.87
N LEU A 28 -6.74 2.33 -9.24
CA LEU A 28 -6.77 0.94 -9.72
C LEU A 28 -8.22 0.44 -9.82
N HIS A 29 -9.08 0.84 -8.89
CA HIS A 29 -10.52 0.53 -8.92
C HIS A 29 -11.19 0.99 -10.22
N ALA A 30 -10.96 2.24 -10.63
CA ALA A 30 -11.49 2.78 -11.88
C ALA A 30 -10.84 2.12 -13.10
N LEU A 31 -9.51 1.93 -13.05
CA LEU A 31 -8.73 1.33 -14.14
C LEU A 31 -9.15 -0.11 -14.44
N LEU A 32 -9.48 -0.89 -13.42
CA LEU A 32 -10.00 -2.27 -13.54
C LEU A 32 -11.51 -2.32 -13.79
N SER A 33 -12.23 -1.19 -13.72
CA SER A 33 -13.71 -1.16 -13.76
C SER A 33 -14.33 -2.12 -12.74
N VAL A 34 -13.83 -2.12 -11.50
CA VAL A 34 -14.21 -3.10 -10.45
C VAL A 34 -15.73 -3.13 -10.19
N GLU A 35 -16.46 -2.05 -10.42
CA GLU A 35 -17.93 -2.05 -10.29
C GLU A 35 -18.65 -3.00 -11.27
N ARG A 36 -17.97 -3.40 -12.35
CA ARG A 36 -18.48 -4.36 -13.35
C ARG A 36 -18.03 -5.79 -13.06
N MET A 37 -17.21 -6.00 -12.03
CA MET A 37 -16.69 -7.29 -11.64
C MET A 37 -17.67 -7.99 -10.69
N SER A 38 -17.77 -9.32 -10.79
CA SER A 38 -18.47 -10.11 -9.80
C SER A 38 -17.68 -10.17 -8.49
N PRO A 39 -18.31 -10.45 -7.34
CA PRO A 39 -17.58 -10.67 -6.10
C PRO A 39 -16.48 -11.74 -6.21
N ALA A 40 -16.66 -12.76 -7.05
CA ALA A 40 -15.66 -13.80 -7.28
C ALA A 40 -14.44 -13.30 -8.07
N ASP A 41 -14.63 -12.31 -8.95
CA ASP A 41 -13.53 -11.66 -9.68
C ASP A 41 -12.68 -10.77 -8.75
N VAL A 42 -13.25 -10.34 -7.62
CA VAL A 42 -12.58 -9.46 -6.65
C VAL A 42 -12.05 -10.24 -5.44
N VAL A 43 -12.73 -11.31 -5.01
CA VAL A 43 -12.48 -11.99 -3.73
C VAL A 43 -12.37 -13.52 -3.88
N ALA A 44 -11.14 -14.01 -3.65
CA ALA A 44 -10.71 -15.41 -3.41
C ALA A 44 -10.93 -16.46 -4.53
N PRO A 45 -10.08 -17.51 -4.62
CA PRO A 45 -8.66 -17.56 -4.24
C PRO A 45 -7.74 -16.90 -5.29
N THR A 46 -8.29 -16.51 -6.45
CA THR A 46 -7.54 -16.00 -7.62
C THR A 46 -8.10 -14.67 -8.13
N GLY A 47 -8.78 -13.91 -7.28
CA GLY A 47 -9.40 -12.63 -7.66
C GLY A 47 -8.41 -11.74 -8.44
N LEU A 48 -8.89 -11.11 -9.51
CA LEU A 48 -8.12 -10.31 -10.46
C LEU A 48 -7.53 -9.04 -9.84
N VAL A 49 -8.03 -8.66 -8.66
CA VAL A 49 -7.57 -7.48 -7.92
C VAL A 49 -6.45 -7.89 -6.95
N SER A 50 -5.21 -7.75 -7.39
CA SER A 50 -4.01 -8.07 -6.61
C SER A 50 -2.90 -7.05 -6.83
N TYR A 51 -1.92 -7.04 -5.93
CA TYR A 51 -0.72 -6.21 -6.08
C TYR A 51 0.08 -6.54 -7.34
N PHE A 52 0.27 -7.82 -7.65
CA PHE A 52 0.99 -8.25 -8.86
C PHE A 52 0.19 -7.95 -10.14
N GLY A 53 -1.14 -8.01 -10.07
CA GLY A 53 -2.03 -7.60 -11.16
C GLY A 53 -1.93 -6.09 -11.42
N ALA A 54 -1.96 -5.28 -10.36
CA ALA A 54 -1.75 -3.84 -10.43
C ALA A 54 -0.37 -3.50 -11.00
N ALA A 55 0.69 -4.16 -10.52
CA ALA A 55 2.05 -3.99 -11.02
C ALA A 55 2.14 -4.27 -12.52
N SER A 56 1.56 -5.39 -12.97
CA SER A 56 1.53 -5.78 -14.39
C SER A 56 0.81 -4.75 -15.25
N LEU A 57 -0.31 -4.23 -14.76
CA LEU A 57 -1.11 -3.23 -15.46
C LEU A 57 -0.40 -1.87 -15.53
N TYR A 58 0.23 -1.44 -14.44
CA TYR A 58 0.99 -0.19 -14.41
C TYR A 58 2.23 -0.23 -15.32
N ARG A 59 2.92 -1.38 -15.39
CA ARG A 59 4.00 -1.58 -16.38
C ARG A 59 3.50 -1.41 -17.81
N ARG A 60 2.33 -1.96 -18.14
CA ARG A 60 1.71 -1.79 -19.48
C ARG A 60 1.34 -0.35 -19.81
N ILE A 61 1.11 0.50 -18.79
CA ILE A 61 0.79 1.93 -18.93
C ILE A 61 2.08 2.80 -18.97
N GLY A 62 3.25 2.19 -18.81
CA GLY A 62 4.55 2.84 -18.95
C GLY A 62 5.30 3.10 -17.64
N VAL A 63 4.79 2.63 -16.50
CA VAL A 63 5.50 2.73 -15.20
C VAL A 63 6.44 1.52 -15.06
N SER A 64 7.66 1.63 -15.59
CA SER A 64 8.60 0.51 -15.70
C SER A 64 8.99 -0.12 -14.37
N ASP A 65 9.06 0.67 -13.30
CA ASP A 65 9.46 0.21 -11.96
C ASP A 65 8.28 -0.21 -11.06
N ALA A 66 7.06 -0.29 -11.62
CA ALA A 66 5.86 -0.61 -10.86
C ALA A 66 5.90 -1.98 -10.16
N GLY A 67 6.65 -2.94 -10.72
CA GLY A 67 6.91 -4.24 -10.09
C GLY A 67 7.47 -4.09 -8.68
N ARG A 68 8.64 -3.43 -8.58
CA ARG A 68 9.33 -3.17 -7.31
C ARG A 68 8.48 -2.35 -6.35
N ARG A 69 7.89 -1.25 -6.83
CA ARG A 69 7.15 -0.30 -5.97
C ARG A 69 5.85 -0.87 -5.43
N MET A 70 5.13 -1.67 -6.21
CA MET A 70 3.94 -2.37 -5.71
C MET A 70 4.31 -3.48 -4.72
N PHE A 71 5.41 -4.20 -4.96
CA PHE A 71 5.90 -5.21 -4.03
C PHE A 71 6.34 -4.59 -2.69
N GLU A 72 7.10 -3.49 -2.70
CA GLU A 72 7.48 -2.74 -1.51
C GLU A 72 6.26 -2.22 -0.74
N ARG A 73 5.25 -1.67 -1.45
CA ARG A 73 4.01 -1.21 -0.83
C ARG A 73 3.23 -2.35 -0.16
N MET A 74 3.14 -3.50 -0.82
CA MET A 74 2.52 -4.71 -0.27
C MET A 74 3.26 -5.17 0.99
N LEU A 75 4.59 -5.30 0.93
CA LEU A 75 5.39 -5.72 2.10
C LEU A 75 5.18 -4.78 3.28
N PHE A 76 5.16 -3.47 3.03
CA PHE A 76 4.88 -2.50 4.07
C PHE A 76 3.51 -2.74 4.72
N ASN A 77 2.45 -2.87 3.92
CA ASN A 77 1.10 -3.12 4.41
C ASN A 77 0.98 -4.44 5.19
N VAL A 78 1.64 -5.51 4.73
CA VAL A 78 1.74 -6.79 5.47
C VAL A 78 2.41 -6.59 6.83
N LEU A 79 3.56 -5.89 6.86
CA LEU A 79 4.36 -5.71 8.08
C LEU A 79 3.72 -4.78 9.11
N ILE A 80 2.89 -3.81 8.69
CA ILE A 80 2.17 -2.93 9.61
C ILE A 80 0.73 -3.38 9.88
N GLY A 81 0.32 -4.54 9.35
CA GLY A 81 -1.05 -5.03 9.47
C GLY A 81 -2.11 -4.11 8.87
N ASN A 82 -1.78 -3.40 7.79
CA ASN A 82 -2.76 -2.62 7.04
C ASN A 82 -3.51 -3.52 6.06
N THR A 83 -4.72 -3.90 6.44
CA THR A 83 -5.56 -4.83 5.70
C THR A 83 -6.70 -4.19 4.92
N ASP A 84 -6.87 -2.87 5.01
CA ASP A 84 -7.92 -2.12 4.28
C ASP A 84 -7.38 -1.44 3.02
N ASP A 85 -6.29 -1.97 2.48
CA ASP A 85 -5.57 -1.49 1.31
C ASP A 85 -6.28 -1.87 -0.01
N HIS A 86 -7.53 -1.46 -0.15
CA HIS A 86 -8.35 -1.80 -1.31
C HIS A 86 -7.92 -1.06 -2.59
N ALA A 87 -8.44 -1.48 -3.75
CA ALA A 87 -8.09 -0.91 -5.06
C ALA A 87 -8.31 0.61 -5.22
N ARG A 88 -9.04 1.30 -4.32
CA ARG A 88 -9.15 2.76 -4.35
C ARG A 88 -7.93 3.48 -3.72
N ASN A 89 -7.15 2.76 -2.91
CA ASN A 89 -5.95 3.24 -2.19
C ASN A 89 -4.67 3.09 -3.04
N HIS A 90 -4.83 2.67 -4.29
CA HIS A 90 -3.76 2.62 -5.28
C HIS A 90 -4.21 3.36 -6.53
N GLY A 91 -3.31 4.13 -7.13
CA GLY A 91 -3.61 4.81 -8.37
C GLY A 91 -2.37 5.36 -9.04
N LEU A 92 -2.62 6.01 -10.18
CA LEU A 92 -1.64 6.65 -11.03
C LEU A 92 -1.94 8.15 -11.10
N LEU A 93 -0.90 8.93 -11.30
CA LEU A 93 -0.94 10.36 -11.60
C LEU A 93 -0.43 10.58 -13.02
N LEU A 94 -1.12 11.40 -13.80
CA LEU A 94 -0.61 11.87 -15.09
C LEU A 94 0.08 13.21 -14.91
N HIS A 95 1.38 13.26 -15.19
CA HIS A 95 2.18 14.47 -15.14
C HIS A 95 2.97 14.62 -16.44
N ALA A 96 2.83 15.77 -17.11
CA ALA A 96 3.52 16.10 -18.37
C ALA A 96 3.45 14.99 -19.45
N GLY A 97 2.32 14.27 -19.53
CA GLY A 97 2.10 13.20 -20.51
C GLY A 97 2.63 11.82 -20.10
N SER A 98 3.20 11.68 -18.90
CA SER A 98 3.66 10.40 -18.37
C SER A 98 2.88 10.00 -17.12
N TRP A 99 2.55 8.71 -17.03
CA TRP A 99 1.93 8.14 -15.84
C TRP A 99 3.01 7.76 -14.83
N ASP A 100 2.71 7.98 -13.56
CA ASP A 100 3.50 7.49 -12.43
C ASP A 100 2.57 7.03 -11.30
N MET A 101 3.02 6.15 -10.40
CA MET A 101 2.24 5.75 -9.23
C MET A 101 2.05 6.92 -8.26
N SER A 102 0.84 7.03 -7.71
CA SER A 102 0.60 7.95 -6.60
C SER A 102 1.47 7.59 -5.38
N PRO A 103 1.77 8.55 -4.49
CA PRO A 103 2.28 8.25 -3.16
C PRO A 103 1.40 7.22 -2.43
N ALA A 104 1.96 6.55 -1.41
CA ALA A 104 1.14 5.73 -0.54
C ALA A 104 0.31 6.64 0.36
N PHE A 105 -0.96 6.31 0.54
CA PHE A 105 -1.89 7.05 1.38
C PHE A 105 -2.88 6.08 2.02
N ASP A 106 -3.62 6.55 3.03
CA ASP A 106 -4.58 5.75 3.77
C ASP A 106 -3.96 4.48 4.38
N LEU A 107 -2.84 4.68 5.08
CA LEU A 107 -2.08 3.61 5.75
C LEU A 107 -2.59 3.48 7.18
N VAL A 108 -3.38 2.44 7.45
CA VAL A 108 -4.03 2.22 8.75
C VAL A 108 -3.75 0.81 9.25
N ALA A 109 -3.08 0.70 10.40
CA ALA A 109 -2.81 -0.58 11.05
C ALA A 109 -4.07 -1.12 11.75
N GLU A 110 -4.78 -2.03 11.09
CA GLU A 110 -5.99 -2.69 11.63
C GLU A 110 -5.70 -4.08 12.22
N GLY A 111 -4.69 -4.77 11.69
CA GLY A 111 -4.21 -6.07 12.17
C GLY A 111 -5.13 -7.25 11.87
N LYS A 112 -5.98 -7.19 10.82
CA LYS A 112 -6.82 -8.33 10.41
C LYS A 112 -5.97 -9.42 9.72
N PRO A 113 -6.42 -10.69 9.67
CA PRO A 113 -5.67 -11.77 9.03
C PRO A 113 -5.79 -11.80 7.50
N VAL A 114 -6.66 -10.97 6.91
CA VAL A 114 -7.00 -10.99 5.48
C VAL A 114 -6.92 -9.58 4.91
N HIS A 115 -6.13 -9.40 3.85
CA HIS A 115 -5.97 -8.15 3.12
C HIS A 115 -7.17 -7.84 2.22
N ALA A 116 -7.29 -6.59 1.78
CA ALA A 116 -8.39 -6.18 0.91
C ALA A 116 -8.23 -6.75 -0.50
N ILE A 117 -7.00 -6.79 -1.02
CA ILE A 117 -6.63 -7.29 -2.35
C ILE A 117 -5.60 -8.43 -2.25
N GLY A 118 -5.42 -9.20 -3.33
CA GLY A 118 -4.49 -10.33 -3.34
C GLY A 118 -3.03 -9.89 -3.15
N ILE A 119 -2.33 -10.54 -2.22
CA ILE A 119 -0.91 -10.29 -1.92
C ILE A 119 0.00 -11.39 -2.51
N GLY A 120 -0.55 -12.56 -2.86
CA GLY A 120 0.22 -13.67 -3.43
C GLY A 120 -0.65 -14.82 -3.93
N LEU A 121 -0.06 -16.01 -4.11
CA LEU A 121 -0.72 -17.21 -4.63
C LEU A 121 -1.74 -17.81 -3.66
N LYS A 122 -1.64 -17.52 -2.35
CA LYS A 122 -2.69 -17.84 -1.35
C LYS A 122 -3.74 -16.72 -1.26
N GLY A 123 -3.83 -15.86 -2.28
CA GLY A 123 -4.78 -14.76 -2.34
C GLY A 123 -4.48 -13.68 -1.31
N ARG A 124 -5.43 -13.47 -0.38
CA ARG A 124 -5.43 -12.34 0.57
C ARG A 124 -4.92 -12.71 1.97
N GLU A 125 -4.48 -13.94 2.16
CA GLU A 125 -3.94 -14.42 3.45
C GLU A 125 -2.72 -13.60 3.85
N SER A 126 -2.74 -12.98 5.03
CA SER A 126 -1.62 -12.14 5.50
C SER A 126 -0.46 -13.01 6.00
N SER A 127 0.57 -13.18 5.16
CA SER A 127 1.85 -13.77 5.58
C SER A 127 2.98 -13.34 4.63
N LEU A 128 4.21 -13.27 5.14
CA LEU A 128 5.39 -13.04 4.30
C LEU A 128 5.59 -14.18 3.30
N GLU A 129 5.29 -15.41 3.68
CA GLU A 129 5.32 -16.56 2.77
C GLU A 129 4.39 -16.33 1.56
N ASN A 130 3.15 -15.89 1.80
CA ASN A 130 2.22 -15.59 0.72
C ASN A 130 2.71 -14.40 -0.12
N ALA A 131 3.16 -13.31 0.52
CA ALA A 131 3.69 -12.13 -0.16
C ALA A 131 4.82 -12.45 -1.16
N PHE A 132 5.71 -13.40 -0.81
CA PHE A 132 6.80 -13.84 -1.67
C PHE A 132 6.39 -14.88 -2.72
N SER A 133 5.27 -15.57 -2.55
CA SER A 133 4.86 -16.68 -3.43
C SER A 133 4.60 -16.27 -4.90
N ALA A 134 4.28 -15.00 -5.16
CA ALA A 134 3.99 -14.48 -6.51
C ALA A 134 5.12 -13.61 -7.09
N LEU A 135 6.36 -13.75 -6.59
CA LEU A 135 7.46 -12.85 -6.92
C LEU A 135 7.71 -12.68 -8.44
N ALA A 136 7.66 -13.78 -9.19
CA ALA A 136 7.87 -13.78 -10.64
C ALA A 136 6.90 -12.83 -11.38
N SER A 137 5.68 -12.64 -10.87
CA SER A 137 4.68 -11.74 -11.48
C SER A 137 5.04 -10.25 -11.36
N TYR A 138 5.98 -9.91 -10.47
CA TYR A 138 6.50 -8.55 -10.31
C TYR A 138 7.72 -8.27 -11.20
N ASP A 139 8.24 -9.23 -11.95
CA ASP A 139 9.52 -9.16 -12.67
C ASP A 139 10.69 -8.81 -11.71
N LEU A 140 10.72 -9.46 -10.54
CA LEU A 140 11.74 -9.25 -9.51
C LEU A 140 12.51 -10.53 -9.21
N ASP A 141 13.81 -10.38 -8.97
CA ASP A 141 14.66 -11.44 -8.43
C ASP A 141 14.51 -11.55 -6.91
N GLU A 142 14.73 -12.77 -6.37
CA GLU A 142 14.61 -13.05 -4.94
C GLU A 142 15.53 -12.18 -4.08
N ASP A 143 16.76 -11.92 -4.55
CA ASP A 143 17.70 -11.04 -3.86
C ASP A 143 17.20 -9.59 -3.77
N VAL A 144 16.53 -9.09 -4.82
CA VAL A 144 15.93 -7.74 -4.81
C VAL A 144 14.76 -7.70 -3.83
N ALA A 145 13.94 -8.75 -3.82
CA ALA A 145 12.79 -8.87 -2.92
C ALA A 145 13.23 -8.90 -1.44
N ARG A 146 14.27 -9.67 -1.12
CA ARG A 146 14.83 -9.74 0.24
C ARG A 146 15.43 -8.42 0.69
N ARG A 147 16.20 -7.74 -0.15
CA ARG A 147 16.71 -6.39 0.17
C ARG A 147 15.59 -5.38 0.42
N SER A 148 14.48 -5.50 -0.32
CA SER A 148 13.30 -4.65 -0.10
C SER A 148 12.67 -4.92 1.27
N LEU A 149 12.52 -6.19 1.65
CA LEU A 149 12.05 -6.60 2.97
C LEU A 149 12.95 -6.08 4.09
N GLU A 150 14.25 -6.30 3.98
CA GLU A 150 15.25 -5.85 4.96
C GLU A 150 15.22 -4.32 5.13
N SER A 151 15.16 -3.58 4.03
CA SER A 151 15.08 -2.11 4.06
C SER A 151 13.81 -1.62 4.76
N ILE A 152 12.65 -2.24 4.47
CA ILE A 152 11.40 -1.88 5.15
C ILE A 152 11.46 -2.23 6.63
N GLN A 153 11.98 -3.41 6.97
CA GLN A 153 12.17 -3.81 8.36
C GLN A 153 13.07 -2.82 9.09
N GLU A 154 14.19 -2.38 8.51
CA GLU A 154 15.06 -1.36 9.13
C GLU A 154 14.31 -0.06 9.43
N VAL A 155 13.47 0.42 8.50
CA VAL A 155 12.62 1.60 8.72
C VAL A 155 11.64 1.35 9.87
N LEU A 156 11.00 0.18 9.93
CA LEU A 156 10.06 -0.17 10.99
C LEU A 156 10.73 -0.32 12.35
N HIS A 157 11.96 -0.82 12.43
CA HIS A 157 12.74 -0.83 13.68
C HIS A 157 13.03 0.58 14.20
N ARG A 158 13.11 1.56 13.30
CA ARG A 158 13.30 2.99 13.64
C ARG A 158 11.99 3.72 13.89
N ALA A 159 10.84 3.08 13.67
CA ALA A 159 9.52 3.70 13.85
C ALA A 159 9.31 4.36 15.22
N PRO A 160 9.74 3.79 16.37
CA PRO A 160 9.56 4.45 17.67
C PRO A 160 10.20 5.84 17.71
N GLY A 161 11.44 5.96 17.21
CA GLY A 161 12.16 7.23 17.15
C GLY A 161 11.59 8.20 16.12
N ILE A 162 11.09 7.68 14.99
CA ILE A 162 10.41 8.49 13.96
C ILE A 162 9.11 9.10 14.51
N LEU A 163 8.30 8.28 15.19
CA LEU A 163 7.03 8.72 15.80
C LEU A 163 7.26 9.70 16.94
N ALA A 164 8.21 9.43 17.84
CA ALA A 164 8.59 10.36 18.90
C ALA A 164 9.13 11.68 18.32
N GLY A 165 9.98 11.62 17.30
CA GLY A 165 10.50 12.79 16.60
C GLY A 165 9.42 13.60 15.86
N ALA A 166 8.31 12.97 15.50
CA ALA A 166 7.12 13.63 14.95
C ALA A 166 6.22 14.28 16.03
N GLY A 167 6.58 14.16 17.31
CA GLY A 167 5.91 14.81 18.43
C GLY A 167 4.83 13.97 19.12
N LEU A 168 4.78 12.65 18.89
CA LEU A 168 3.89 11.76 19.65
C LEU A 168 4.43 11.57 21.07
N ALA A 169 3.53 11.58 22.06
CA ALA A 169 3.87 11.20 23.43
C ALA A 169 4.19 9.69 23.50
N GLU A 170 4.98 9.28 24.50
CA GLU A 170 5.43 7.89 24.68
C GLU A 170 4.27 6.88 24.61
N GLY A 171 3.18 7.12 25.35
CA GLY A 171 2.00 6.26 25.31
C GLY A 171 1.27 6.22 23.97
N GLU A 172 1.37 7.28 23.15
CA GLU A 172 0.82 7.30 21.78
C GLU A 172 1.71 6.51 20.82
N VAL A 173 3.03 6.57 21.01
CA VAL A 173 4.00 5.74 20.28
C VAL A 173 3.73 4.27 20.56
N ASP A 174 3.61 3.88 21.83
CA ASP A 174 3.31 2.50 22.22
C ASP A 174 1.98 2.02 21.63
N LEU A 175 0.95 2.87 21.67
CA LEU A 175 -0.36 2.56 21.09
C LEU A 175 -0.27 2.33 19.57
N ALA A 176 0.49 3.17 18.86
CA ALA A 176 0.67 3.05 17.42
C ALA A 176 1.45 1.77 17.05
N LEU A 177 2.58 1.52 17.71
CA LEU A 177 3.40 0.32 17.49
C LEU A 177 2.63 -0.96 17.83
N GLY A 178 1.88 -0.94 18.94
CA GLY A 178 1.02 -2.04 19.35
C GLY A 178 -0.14 -2.30 18.38
N ARG A 179 -0.52 -1.35 17.52
CA ARG A 179 -1.44 -1.61 16.40
C ARG A 179 -0.71 -2.16 15.17
N MET A 180 0.45 -1.60 14.83
CA MET A 180 1.24 -2.01 13.65
C MET A 180 1.71 -3.47 13.73
N PHE A 181 2.17 -3.90 14.90
CA PHE A 181 2.83 -5.22 15.06
C PHE A 181 1.98 -6.23 15.82
N ARG A 182 0.66 -6.06 15.78
CA ARG A 182 -0.29 -6.86 16.57
C ARG A 182 -0.42 -8.32 16.07
N THR A 183 0.16 -8.66 14.92
CA THR A 183 -0.23 -9.87 14.17
C THR A 183 0.87 -10.50 13.28
N ILE A 184 2.16 -10.36 13.62
CA ILE A 184 3.22 -11.18 12.99
C ILE A 184 3.69 -12.26 13.95
#